data_AF-A0A0S4LQL8-F1
#
_entry.id   AF-A0A0S4LQL8-F1
#
_cell.length_a   1.000
_cell.length_b   1.000
_cell.length_c   1.000
_cell.angle_alpha   90.00
_cell.angle_beta   90.00
_cell.angle_gamma   90.00
#
_symmetry.space_group_name_H-M   'P 1'
#
loop_
_entity.id
_entity.type
_entity.pdbx_description
1 polymer ?
#
loop_
_entity_poly.entity_id
_entity_poly.type
_entity_poly.pdbx_seq_one_letter_code
_entity_poly.pdbx_strand_id
1 'polypeptide(L)'
;MGNIINKLGLGLVVGGVLVAITHSQELPFSFQLLFFIVSLVGALVFILLDARPLGTMSGGKSLLAVIAFWVFMLTVSVAGPSLLPQFDPEDEKAKIGKLLDKERKQSAQGKAEELIARAKALDGQVKALEDRLKGLGGGQAATATSAPPAGNKPPSTAGASAGGDGDIMKVGEEQWQLQECYNCHKLRGEGGKKRGPELDNIGTLLTVDEIQTKIADPKSFMAEGYEKEWQKGIMPNKFKDLMDPKEMQALAAWLGTFKNTSVNTPKPIKKN
;
A
#
# COMPACT_ATOMS: atom_id res chain seq x y z
N MET A 1 -14.49 -16.94 -47.09
CA MET A 1 -13.99 -17.38 -45.77
C MET A 1 -12.47 -17.36 -45.66
N GLY A 2 -11.69 -17.64 -46.72
CA GLY A 2 -10.21 -17.59 -46.68
C GLY A 2 -9.60 -16.28 -46.15
N ASN A 3 -10.08 -15.11 -46.61
CA ASN A 3 -9.59 -13.81 -46.13
C ASN A 3 -9.87 -13.56 -44.64
N ILE A 4 -10.96 -14.13 -44.09
CA ILE A 4 -11.34 -13.94 -42.69
C ILE A 4 -10.38 -14.73 -41.79
N ILE A 5 -10.12 -15.99 -42.15
CA ILE A 5 -9.20 -16.87 -41.41
C ILE A 5 -7.77 -16.30 -41.45
N ASN A 6 -7.33 -15.81 -42.61
CA ASN A 6 -6.01 -15.20 -42.75
C ASN A 6 -5.85 -13.93 -41.90
N LYS A 7 -6.89 -13.08 -41.84
CA LYS A 7 -6.88 -11.85 -41.03
C LYS A 7 -6.92 -12.14 -39.53
N LEU A 8 -7.72 -13.12 -39.12
CA LEU A 8 -7.75 -13.55 -37.73
C LEU A 8 -6.41 -14.19 -37.33
N GLY A 9 -5.84 -15.03 -38.20
CA GLY A 9 -4.50 -15.59 -38.04
C GLY A 9 -3.43 -14.52 -37.91
N LEU A 10 -3.46 -13.50 -38.77
CA LEU A 10 -2.55 -12.36 -38.68
C LEU A 10 -2.72 -11.59 -37.36
N GLY A 11 -3.95 -11.35 -36.93
CA GLY A 11 -4.24 -10.70 -35.64
C GLY A 11 -3.72 -11.48 -34.44
N LEU A 12 -3.83 -12.82 -34.46
CA LEU A 12 -3.29 -13.71 -33.44
C LEU A 12 -1.76 -13.72 -33.43
N VAL A 13 -1.12 -13.76 -34.61
CA VAL A 13 0.34 -13.69 -34.73
C VAL A 13 0.88 -12.36 -34.22
N VAL A 14 0.31 -11.25 -34.69
CA VAL A 14 0.70 -9.89 -34.24
C VAL A 14 0.45 -9.74 -32.74
N GLY A 15 -0.69 -10.24 -32.24
CA GLY A 15 -1.02 -10.22 -30.82
C GLY A 15 0.01 -11.01 -29.99
N GLY A 16 0.38 -12.21 -30.42
CA GLY A 16 1.41 -13.02 -29.75
C GLY A 16 2.78 -12.34 -29.72
N VAL A 17 3.17 -11.67 -30.82
CA VAL A 17 4.41 -10.87 -30.87
C VAL A 17 4.35 -9.70 -29.88
N LEU A 18 3.23 -8.97 -29.81
CA LEU A 18 3.05 -7.88 -28.85
C LEU A 18 3.11 -8.37 -27.40
N VAL A 19 2.52 -9.52 -27.08
CA VAL A 19 2.63 -10.15 -25.76
C VAL A 19 4.08 -10.51 -25.43
N ALA A 20 4.82 -11.10 -26.37
CA ALA A 20 6.23 -11.43 -26.16
C ALA A 20 7.11 -10.18 -25.90
N ILE A 21 6.90 -9.10 -26.67
CA ILE A 21 7.61 -7.83 -26.49
C ILE A 21 7.28 -7.24 -25.11
N THR A 22 5.99 -7.16 -24.76
CA THR A 22 5.55 -6.53 -23.51
C THR A 22 5.99 -7.34 -22.28
N HIS A 23 6.00 -8.67 -22.40
CA HIS A 23 6.61 -9.56 -21.40
C HIS A 23 8.12 -9.29 -21.24
N SER A 24 8.87 -9.09 -22.34
CA SER A 24 10.30 -8.76 -22.27
C SER A 24 10.59 -7.39 -21.63
N GLN A 25 9.61 -6.49 -21.68
CA GLN A 25 9.64 -5.17 -21.03
C GLN A 25 9.13 -5.19 -19.59
N GLU A 26 8.79 -6.37 -19.05
CA GLU A 26 8.29 -6.56 -17.68
C GLU A 26 7.00 -5.74 -17.41
N LEU A 27 6.18 -5.54 -18.44
CA LEU A 27 4.90 -4.89 -18.28
C LEU A 27 3.91 -5.81 -17.54
N PRO A 28 3.06 -5.26 -16.65
CA PRO A 28 2.04 -6.04 -15.94
C PRO A 28 1.12 -6.82 -16.91
N PHE A 29 0.61 -7.96 -16.45
CA PHE A 29 -0.26 -8.84 -17.24
C PHE A 29 -1.44 -8.10 -17.89
N SER A 30 -2.05 -7.14 -17.18
CA SER A 30 -3.14 -6.33 -17.69
C SER A 30 -2.78 -5.58 -18.98
N PHE A 31 -1.54 -5.08 -19.09
CA PHE A 31 -1.07 -4.42 -20.31
C PHE A 31 -0.79 -5.43 -21.42
N GLN A 32 -0.23 -6.60 -21.11
CA GLN A 32 -0.02 -7.67 -22.09
C GLN A 32 -1.36 -8.10 -22.71
N LEU A 33 -2.38 -8.30 -21.88
CA LEU A 33 -3.74 -8.62 -22.30
C LEU A 33 -4.38 -7.50 -23.13
N LEU A 34 -4.20 -6.24 -22.73
CA LEU A 34 -4.68 -5.08 -23.47
C LEU A 34 -4.12 -5.05 -24.90
N PHE A 35 -2.79 -5.18 -25.06
CA PHE A 35 -2.16 -5.15 -26.38
C PHE A 35 -2.59 -6.32 -27.25
N PHE A 36 -2.80 -7.50 -26.66
CA PHE A 36 -3.36 -8.65 -27.36
C PHE A 36 -4.78 -8.37 -27.87
N ILE A 37 -5.67 -7.85 -27.02
CA ILE A 37 -7.05 -7.50 -27.38
C ILE A 37 -7.08 -6.44 -28.48
N VAL A 38 -6.25 -5.41 -28.40
CA VAL A 38 -6.16 -4.35 -29.43
C VAL A 38 -5.78 -4.95 -30.80
N SER A 39 -4.87 -5.92 -30.84
CA SER A 39 -4.53 -6.64 -32.07
C SER A 39 -5.73 -7.39 -32.67
N LEU A 40 -6.52 -8.06 -31.82
CA LEU A 40 -7.74 -8.76 -32.24
C LEU A 40 -8.82 -7.80 -32.75
N VAL A 41 -9.00 -6.65 -32.08
CA VAL A 41 -9.92 -5.60 -32.53
C VAL A 41 -9.48 -5.04 -33.88
N GLY A 42 -8.18 -4.82 -34.08
CA GLY A 42 -7.63 -4.41 -35.38
C GLY A 42 -7.96 -5.43 -36.48
N ALA A 43 -7.76 -6.73 -36.21
CA ALA A 43 -8.12 -7.78 -37.16
C ALA A 43 -9.62 -7.80 -37.48
N LEU A 44 -10.49 -7.59 -36.48
CA LEU A 44 -11.93 -7.45 -36.68
C LEU A 44 -12.29 -6.24 -37.55
N VAL A 45 -11.62 -5.09 -37.36
CA VAL A 45 -11.82 -3.91 -38.22
C VAL A 45 -11.45 -4.21 -39.67
N PHE A 46 -10.32 -4.87 -39.92
CA PHE A 46 -9.95 -5.27 -41.29
C PHE A 46 -10.91 -6.31 -41.89
N ILE A 47 -11.48 -7.21 -41.08
CA ILE A 47 -12.52 -8.13 -41.54
C ILE A 47 -13.78 -7.33 -41.93
N LEU A 48 -14.15 -6.32 -41.14
CA LEU A 48 -15.32 -5.49 -41.39
C LEU A 48 -15.14 -4.61 -42.64
N LEU A 49 -13.94 -4.10 -42.90
CA LEU A 49 -13.64 -3.32 -44.11
C LEU A 49 -13.71 -4.15 -45.40
N ASP A 50 -13.42 -5.46 -45.33
CA ASP A 50 -13.59 -6.40 -46.45
C ASP A 50 -15.01 -6.98 -46.53
N ALA A 51 -15.84 -6.74 -45.51
CA ALA A 51 -17.20 -7.26 -45.51
C ALA A 51 -17.98 -6.60 -46.65
N ARG A 52 -18.88 -7.38 -47.27
CA ARG A 52 -19.76 -6.83 -48.30
C ARG A 52 -20.60 -5.70 -47.70
N PRO A 53 -20.82 -4.60 -48.43
CA PRO A 53 -21.73 -3.56 -47.98
C PRO A 53 -23.10 -4.18 -47.70
N LEU A 54 -23.66 -3.86 -46.54
CA LEU A 54 -24.99 -4.31 -46.16
C LEU A 54 -26.03 -3.69 -47.10
N GLY A 55 -27.05 -4.45 -47.47
CA GLY A 55 -28.20 -3.91 -48.18
C GLY A 55 -28.93 -2.86 -47.33
N THR A 56 -29.55 -1.88 -47.96
CA THR A 56 -30.31 -0.83 -47.26
C THR A 56 -31.48 -1.46 -46.50
N MET A 57 -31.52 -1.29 -45.18
CA MET A 57 -32.64 -1.70 -44.33
C MET A 57 -33.57 -0.50 -44.13
N SER A 58 -34.88 -0.71 -44.24
CA SER A 58 -35.90 0.33 -44.06
C SER A 58 -37.06 -0.13 -43.17
N GLY A 59 -37.86 0.83 -42.70
CA GLY A 59 -39.03 0.58 -41.85
C GLY A 59 -38.67 -0.03 -40.49
N GLY A 60 -39.49 -0.95 -39.99
CA GLY A 60 -39.28 -1.57 -38.68
C GLY A 60 -37.95 -2.34 -38.53
N LYS A 61 -37.36 -2.80 -39.65
CA LYS A 61 -36.08 -3.52 -39.64
C LYS A 61 -34.90 -2.62 -39.30
N SER A 62 -34.89 -1.35 -39.75
CA SER A 62 -33.85 -0.40 -39.38
C SER A 62 -33.98 0.04 -37.93
N LEU A 63 -35.20 0.23 -37.45
CA LEU A 63 -35.45 0.52 -36.03
C LEU A 63 -34.92 -0.59 -35.12
N LEU A 64 -35.22 -1.86 -35.44
CA LEU A 64 -34.73 -3.01 -34.68
C LEU A 64 -33.19 -3.08 -34.71
N ALA A 65 -32.57 -2.87 -35.87
CA ALA A 65 -31.11 -2.90 -36.01
C ALA A 65 -30.43 -1.80 -35.18
N VAL A 66 -30.98 -0.59 -35.15
CA VAL A 66 -30.47 0.52 -34.34
C VAL A 66 -30.60 0.23 -32.84
N ILE A 67 -31.75 -0.30 -32.41
CA ILE A 67 -31.96 -0.69 -31.00
C ILE A 67 -30.97 -1.78 -30.60
N ALA A 68 -30.82 -2.82 -31.43
CA ALA A 68 -29.88 -3.92 -31.16
C ALA A 68 -28.43 -3.41 -31.07
N PHE A 69 -28.02 -2.51 -31.97
CA PHE A 69 -26.69 -1.89 -31.92
C PHE A 69 -26.48 -1.07 -30.64
N TRP A 70 -27.48 -0.29 -30.23
CA TRP A 70 -27.42 0.50 -29.00
C TRP A 70 -27.35 -0.38 -27.75
N VAL A 71 -28.16 -1.43 -27.67
CA VAL A 71 -28.10 -2.39 -26.56
C VAL A 71 -26.72 -3.03 -26.50
N PHE A 72 -26.18 -3.48 -27.63
CA PHE A 72 -24.83 -4.04 -27.70
C PHE A 72 -23.76 -3.05 -27.21
N MET A 73 -23.79 -1.80 -27.71
CA MET A 73 -22.83 -0.76 -27.30
C MET A 73 -22.92 -0.42 -25.81
N LEU A 74 -24.13 -0.34 -25.26
CA LEU A 74 -24.34 -0.11 -23.83
C LEU A 74 -23.82 -1.28 -23.00
N THR A 75 -24.08 -2.52 -23.40
CA THR A 75 -23.55 -3.70 -22.70
C THR A 75 -22.02 -3.70 -22.69
N VAL A 76 -21.39 -3.48 -23.86
CA VAL A 76 -19.93 -3.47 -23.96
C VAL A 76 -19.32 -2.31 -23.17
N SER A 77 -19.91 -1.11 -23.23
CA SER A 77 -19.31 0.10 -22.64
C SER A 77 -19.64 0.30 -21.16
N VAL A 78 -20.71 -0.31 -20.65
CA VAL A 78 -21.13 -0.17 -19.25
C VAL A 78 -20.84 -1.46 -18.48
N ALA A 79 -21.36 -2.60 -18.94
CA ALA A 79 -21.20 -3.86 -18.21
C ALA A 79 -19.76 -4.40 -18.31
N GLY A 80 -19.12 -4.24 -19.47
CA GLY A 80 -17.72 -4.67 -19.68
C GLY A 80 -16.76 -4.07 -18.65
N PRO A 81 -16.66 -2.73 -18.53
CA PRO A 81 -15.82 -2.09 -17.52
C PRO A 81 -16.22 -2.42 -16.09
N SER A 82 -17.52 -2.60 -15.81
CA SER A 82 -18.01 -2.93 -14.47
C SER A 82 -17.54 -4.29 -13.95
N LEU A 83 -17.15 -5.20 -14.86
CA LEU A 83 -16.59 -6.52 -14.52
C LEU A 83 -15.06 -6.50 -14.39
N LEU A 84 -14.39 -5.41 -14.80
CA LEU A 84 -12.96 -5.24 -14.58
C LEU A 84 -12.71 -4.82 -13.13
N PRO A 85 -11.51 -5.07 -12.57
CA PRO A 85 -11.13 -4.52 -11.28
C PRO A 85 -11.30 -3.00 -11.30
N GLN A 86 -12.32 -2.50 -10.60
CA GLN A 86 -12.61 -1.08 -10.47
C GLN A 86 -12.04 -0.56 -9.16
N PHE A 87 -11.70 0.73 -9.17
CA PHE A 87 -11.37 1.46 -7.95
C PHE A 87 -12.59 1.47 -7.02
N ASP A 88 -12.48 0.90 -5.82
CA ASP A 88 -13.51 0.98 -4.79
C ASP A 88 -13.14 2.07 -3.76
N PRO A 89 -13.92 3.16 -3.68
CA PRO A 89 -13.67 4.24 -2.74
C PRO A 89 -13.71 3.77 -1.27
N GLU A 90 -14.51 2.76 -0.94
CA GLU A 90 -14.62 2.25 0.43
C GLU A 90 -13.39 1.42 0.81
N ASP A 91 -12.84 0.63 -0.11
CA ASP A 91 -11.57 -0.08 0.10
C ASP A 91 -10.41 0.90 0.32
N GLU A 92 -10.37 1.99 -0.46
CA GLU A 92 -9.36 3.04 -0.31
C GLU A 92 -9.57 3.86 0.97
N LYS A 93 -10.81 4.15 1.36
CA LYS A 93 -11.12 4.76 2.65
C LYS A 93 -10.73 3.85 3.81
N ALA A 94 -10.93 2.54 3.70
CA ALA A 94 -10.49 1.58 4.71
C ALA A 94 -8.95 1.53 4.80
N LYS A 95 -8.25 1.62 3.67
CA LYS A 95 -6.78 1.71 3.60
C LYS A 95 -6.28 3.01 4.24
N ILE A 96 -6.88 4.15 3.90
CA ILE A 96 -6.61 5.47 4.47
C ILE A 96 -6.97 5.51 5.98
N GLY A 97 -8.08 4.88 6.37
CA GLY A 97 -8.51 4.75 7.75
C GLY A 97 -7.51 3.95 8.57
N LYS A 98 -7.01 2.82 8.05
CA LYS A 98 -5.93 2.04 8.69
C LYS A 98 -4.64 2.84 8.83
N LEU A 99 -4.27 3.62 7.81
CA LEU A 99 -3.12 4.51 7.83
C LEU A 99 -3.27 5.58 8.94
N LEU A 100 -4.45 6.17 9.05
CA LEU A 100 -4.72 7.24 9.99
C LEU A 100 -5.13 6.76 11.39
N ASP A 101 -5.50 5.50 11.59
CA ASP A 101 -6.01 5.00 12.88
C ASP A 101 -4.92 5.03 13.97
N LYS A 102 -3.66 4.79 13.59
CA LYS A 102 -2.52 4.91 14.49
C LYS A 102 -2.21 6.37 14.80
N GLU A 103 -2.27 7.26 13.81
CA GLU A 103 -2.17 8.71 14.04
C GLU A 103 -3.32 9.24 14.91
N ARG A 104 -4.56 8.77 14.71
CA ARG A 104 -5.72 9.18 15.51
C ARG A 104 -5.56 8.75 16.98
N LYS A 105 -5.03 7.55 17.22
CA LYS A 105 -4.68 7.05 18.57
C LYS A 105 -3.51 7.79 19.21
N GLN A 106 -2.54 8.25 18.41
CA GLN A 106 -1.37 8.98 18.91
C GLN A 106 -1.62 10.50 19.04
N SER A 107 -2.61 11.03 18.32
CA SER A 107 -3.09 12.40 18.36
C SER A 107 -3.66 12.76 19.73
N ALA A 108 -3.65 14.06 20.06
CA ALA A 108 -4.19 14.59 21.31
C ALA A 108 -5.66 14.18 21.54
N GLN A 109 -6.40 13.97 20.46
CA GLN A 109 -7.77 13.47 20.48
C GLN A 109 -7.82 12.04 21.03
N GLY A 110 -7.12 11.07 20.41
CA GLY A 110 -7.11 9.68 20.90
C GLY A 110 -6.64 9.51 22.34
N LYS A 111 -5.68 10.34 22.78
CA LYS A 111 -5.27 10.40 24.19
C LYS A 111 -6.37 10.94 25.10
N ALA A 112 -7.13 11.95 24.66
CA ALA A 112 -8.27 12.47 25.42
C ALA A 112 -9.39 11.42 25.52
N GLU A 113 -9.73 10.72 24.43
CA GLU A 113 -10.73 9.64 24.48
C GLU A 113 -10.29 8.48 25.38
N GLU A 114 -9.02 8.09 25.35
CA GLU A 114 -8.48 7.06 26.25
C GLU A 114 -8.53 7.50 27.72
N LEU A 115 -8.17 8.74 28.03
CA LEU A 115 -8.25 9.30 29.37
C LEU A 115 -9.69 9.38 29.88
N ILE A 116 -10.64 9.75 29.02
CA ILE A 116 -12.08 9.75 29.34
C ILE A 116 -12.58 8.33 29.61
N ALA A 117 -12.17 7.35 28.81
CA ALA A 117 -12.52 5.95 29.01
C ALA A 117 -11.95 5.40 30.33
N ARG A 118 -10.69 5.71 30.65
CA ARG A 118 -10.06 5.36 31.94
C ARG A 118 -10.76 6.04 33.12
N ALA A 119 -11.12 7.32 33.00
CA ALA A 119 -11.85 8.04 34.04
C ALA A 119 -13.22 7.42 34.32
N LYS A 120 -13.95 7.01 33.26
CA LYS A 120 -15.25 6.32 33.39
C LYS A 120 -15.12 4.93 34.03
N ALA A 121 -14.06 4.20 33.69
CA ALA A 121 -13.76 2.91 34.32
C ALA A 121 -13.38 3.07 35.81
N LEU A 122 -12.65 4.13 36.17
CA LEU A 122 -12.36 4.47 37.56
C LEU A 122 -13.62 4.87 38.33
N ASP A 123 -14.50 5.67 37.74
CA ASP A 123 -15.78 6.05 38.36
C ASP A 123 -16.65 4.81 38.65
N GLY A 124 -16.67 3.84 37.73
CA GLY A 124 -17.31 2.55 37.94
C GLY A 124 -16.70 1.75 39.10
N GLN A 125 -15.37 1.74 39.23
CA GLN A 125 -14.68 1.08 40.35
C GLN A 125 -14.95 1.79 41.69
N VAL A 126 -15.02 3.12 41.71
CA VAL A 126 -15.35 3.90 42.92
C VAL A 126 -16.77 3.59 43.37
N LYS A 127 -17.75 3.55 42.46
CA LYS A 127 -19.13 3.13 42.79
C LYS A 127 -19.19 1.72 43.33
N ALA A 128 -18.50 0.77 42.69
CA ALA A 128 -18.45 -0.62 43.15
C ALA A 128 -17.79 -0.73 44.55
N LEU A 129 -16.79 0.08 44.84
CA LEU A 129 -16.14 0.14 46.14
C LEU A 129 -17.04 0.79 47.20
N GLU A 130 -17.77 1.84 46.85
CA GLU A 130 -18.75 2.51 47.73
C GLU A 130 -19.90 1.56 48.11
N ASP A 131 -20.41 0.78 47.15
CA ASP A 131 -21.42 -0.25 47.40
C ASP A 131 -20.88 -1.34 48.33
N ARG A 132 -19.61 -1.72 48.15
CA ARG A 132 -18.92 -2.69 49.02
C ARG A 132 -18.68 -2.14 50.43
N LEU A 133 -18.37 -0.85 50.58
CA LEU A 133 -18.25 -0.17 51.88
C LEU A 133 -19.61 -0.04 52.57
N LYS A 134 -20.68 0.31 51.85
CA LYS A 134 -22.04 0.33 52.40
C LYS A 134 -22.50 -1.06 52.85
N GLY A 135 -22.12 -2.11 52.11
CA GLY A 135 -22.36 -3.50 52.47
C GLY A 135 -21.59 -4.00 53.70
N LEU A 136 -20.47 -3.36 54.04
CA LEU A 136 -19.69 -3.68 55.25
C LEU A 136 -20.18 -2.97 56.52
N GLY A 137 -21.16 -2.06 56.40
CA GLY A 137 -21.94 -1.54 57.52
C GLY A 137 -21.20 -0.56 58.44
N GLY A 138 -21.86 0.56 58.73
CA GLY A 138 -21.48 1.41 59.85
C GLY A 138 -21.49 0.60 61.15
N GLY A 139 -20.34 0.49 61.80
CA GLY A 139 -20.25 -0.15 63.12
C GLY A 139 -18.86 -0.67 63.47
N GLN A 140 -17.90 0.23 63.72
CA GLN A 140 -16.89 0.02 64.76
C GLN A 140 -16.21 1.36 65.10
N ALA A 141 -16.39 1.77 66.36
CA ALA A 141 -15.90 3.01 66.94
C ALA A 141 -14.49 2.87 67.55
N ALA A 142 -13.86 4.04 67.73
CA ALA A 142 -12.70 4.32 68.60
C ALA A 142 -11.35 3.74 68.13
N THR A 143 -10.20 4.41 68.17
CA THR A 143 -9.74 5.66 68.80
C THR A 143 -8.31 5.93 68.31
N ALA A 144 -7.82 7.16 68.53
CA ALA A 144 -6.41 7.52 68.78
C ALA A 144 -5.56 8.07 67.61
N THR A 145 -5.37 9.40 67.68
CA THR A 145 -4.06 10.09 67.74
C THR A 145 -3.48 10.76 66.47
N SER A 146 -3.54 12.10 66.52
CA SER A 146 -2.49 13.08 66.17
C SER A 146 -2.14 13.44 64.71
N ALA A 147 -1.74 14.70 64.61
CA ALA A 147 -1.51 15.57 63.45
C ALA A 147 -0.20 15.26 62.65
N PRO A 148 0.09 15.96 61.53
CA PRO A 148 0.86 15.53 60.35
C PRO A 148 2.39 15.76 60.46
N PRO A 149 3.26 15.28 59.53
CA PRO A 149 3.62 16.11 58.36
C PRO A 149 4.11 15.35 57.09
N ALA A 150 4.32 16.14 56.04
CA ALA A 150 5.01 15.80 54.81
C ALA A 150 6.40 15.15 55.03
N GLY A 151 6.78 14.23 54.13
CA GLY A 151 8.15 13.74 54.04
C GLY A 151 8.32 12.50 53.16
N ASN A 152 8.62 12.72 51.88
CA ASN A 152 9.70 12.07 51.10
C ASN A 152 9.33 11.83 49.63
N LYS A 153 10.02 12.58 48.77
CA LYS A 153 10.26 12.30 47.35
C LYS A 153 11.45 11.31 47.25
N PRO A 154 11.72 10.63 46.11
CA PRO A 154 10.96 9.65 45.32
C PRO A 154 11.69 8.26 45.33
N PRO A 155 11.36 7.30 44.44
CA PRO A 155 12.11 7.30 43.19
C PRO A 155 11.23 7.22 41.96
N SER A 156 11.66 8.00 40.97
CA SER A 156 11.34 7.86 39.56
C SER A 156 11.48 6.41 39.13
N THR A 157 10.36 5.74 38.86
CA THR A 157 10.37 4.59 37.97
C THR A 157 10.36 5.12 36.54
N ALA A 158 11.56 5.04 35.99
CA ALA A 158 11.90 4.89 34.59
C ALA A 158 10.72 4.52 33.68
N GLY A 159 10.69 5.20 32.53
CA GLY A 159 9.78 4.94 31.44
C GLY A 159 9.69 3.45 31.14
N ALA A 160 8.47 2.94 31.20
CA ALA A 160 8.11 1.68 30.60
C ALA A 160 8.16 1.86 29.08
N SER A 161 9.34 1.57 28.51
CA SER A 161 9.44 1.02 27.17
C SER A 161 8.58 -0.24 27.14
N ALA A 162 7.46 -0.17 26.42
CA ALA A 162 6.59 -1.32 26.17
C ALA A 162 6.00 -1.20 24.76
N GLY A 163 6.88 -1.35 23.78
CA GLY A 163 6.55 -1.69 22.39
C GLY A 163 7.68 -2.60 21.92
N GLY A 164 7.49 -3.91 21.99
CA GLY A 164 8.54 -4.88 21.71
C GLY A 164 9.00 -4.84 20.26
N ASP A 165 10.25 -5.24 20.01
CA ASP A 165 10.90 -5.25 18.70
C ASP A 165 10.07 -5.92 17.59
N GLY A 166 9.21 -6.88 17.94
CA GLY A 166 8.27 -7.54 17.01
C GLY A 166 7.19 -6.61 16.43
N ASP A 167 6.78 -5.57 17.17
CA ASP A 167 5.81 -4.58 16.68
C ASP A 167 6.47 -3.62 15.68
N ILE A 168 7.72 -3.21 15.94
CA ILE A 168 8.50 -2.36 15.04
C ILE A 168 8.76 -3.05 13.70
N MET A 169 9.12 -4.34 13.72
CA MET A 169 9.35 -5.10 12.49
C MET A 169 8.10 -5.22 11.62
N LYS A 170 6.94 -5.46 12.26
CA LYS A 170 5.66 -5.51 11.58
C LYS A 170 5.29 -4.15 10.96
N VAL A 171 5.48 -3.06 11.70
CA VAL A 171 5.28 -1.69 11.18
C VAL A 171 6.19 -1.43 9.98
N GLY A 172 7.45 -1.86 10.03
CA GLY A 172 8.37 -1.71 8.91
C GLY A 172 7.92 -2.45 7.64
N GLU A 173 7.48 -3.70 7.78
CA GLU A 173 6.91 -4.47 6.68
C GLU A 173 5.60 -3.87 6.14
N GLU A 174 4.75 -3.36 7.03
CA GLU A 174 3.52 -2.67 6.64
C GLU A 174 3.83 -1.40 5.82
N GLN A 175 4.82 -0.60 6.22
CA GLN A 175 5.21 0.59 5.48
C GLN A 175 5.78 0.25 4.10
N TRP A 176 6.51 -0.85 3.96
CA TRP A 176 6.97 -1.35 2.65
C TRP A 176 5.80 -1.61 1.68
N GLN A 177 4.71 -2.19 2.20
CA GLN A 177 3.51 -2.48 1.41
C GLN A 177 2.68 -1.21 1.16
N LEU A 178 2.48 -0.38 2.18
CA LEU A 178 1.63 0.82 2.12
C LEU A 178 2.19 1.89 1.19
N GLN A 179 3.51 2.09 1.22
CA GLN A 179 4.21 3.02 0.32
C GLN A 179 4.57 2.38 -1.03
N GLU A 180 4.14 1.14 -1.24
CA GLU A 180 4.31 0.36 -2.46
C GLU A 180 5.76 0.31 -2.95
N CYS A 181 6.71 0.17 -2.01
CA CYS A 181 8.14 0.15 -2.31
C CYS A 181 8.51 -0.95 -3.32
N TYR A 182 7.76 -2.07 -3.31
CA TYR A 182 7.89 -3.21 -4.22
C TYR A 182 7.65 -2.88 -5.70
N ASN A 183 6.93 -1.79 -6.00
CA ASN A 183 6.70 -1.34 -7.39
C ASN A 183 8.00 -0.88 -8.06
N CYS A 184 9.02 -0.54 -7.27
CA CYS A 184 10.31 -0.10 -7.78
C CYS A 184 11.47 -0.99 -7.34
N HIS A 185 11.45 -1.47 -6.10
CA HIS A 185 12.52 -2.25 -5.50
C HIS A 185 12.20 -3.74 -5.48
N LYS A 186 13.23 -4.55 -5.65
CA LYS A 186 13.14 -6.01 -5.51
C LYS A 186 13.56 -6.43 -4.11
N LEU A 187 12.82 -7.36 -3.51
CA LEU A 187 13.07 -7.92 -2.19
C LEU A 187 12.56 -9.36 -2.16
N ARG A 188 13.35 -10.31 -1.63
CA ARG A 188 13.02 -11.75 -1.56
C ARG A 188 12.66 -12.36 -2.92
N GLY A 189 13.25 -11.84 -3.99
CA GLY A 189 12.94 -12.30 -5.35
C GLY A 189 11.70 -11.68 -6.00
N GLU A 190 10.92 -10.89 -5.26
CA GLU A 190 9.68 -10.24 -5.72
C GLU A 190 9.87 -8.73 -5.90
N GLY A 191 9.15 -8.10 -6.85
CA GLY A 191 9.20 -6.66 -7.12
C GLY A 191 9.79 -6.28 -8.50
N GLY A 192 9.88 -4.98 -8.77
CA GLY A 192 10.26 -4.44 -10.08
C GLY A 192 11.75 -4.60 -10.42
N LYS A 193 12.09 -5.16 -11.58
CA LYS A 193 13.47 -5.57 -11.94
C LYS A 193 14.37 -4.48 -12.55
N LYS A 194 13.89 -3.24 -12.76
CA LYS A 194 14.66 -2.20 -13.47
C LYS A 194 14.59 -0.78 -12.91
N ARG A 195 13.65 -0.50 -12.00
CA ARG A 195 13.39 0.89 -11.56
C ARG A 195 14.16 1.27 -10.30
N GLY A 196 14.39 0.32 -9.40
CA GLY A 196 15.20 0.47 -8.21
C GLY A 196 16.11 -0.74 -7.98
N PRO A 197 17.16 -0.60 -7.15
CA PRO A 197 18.06 -1.69 -6.78
C PRO A 197 17.36 -2.77 -5.95
N GLU A 198 17.86 -4.01 -6.04
CA GLU A 198 17.45 -5.14 -5.20
C GLU A 198 18.02 -4.99 -3.78
N LEU A 199 17.18 -5.11 -2.75
CA LEU A 199 17.50 -4.72 -1.38
C LEU A 199 17.75 -5.90 -0.43
N ASP A 200 17.82 -7.14 -0.92
CA ASP A 200 18.00 -8.35 -0.11
C ASP A 200 19.28 -8.39 0.75
N ASN A 201 20.29 -7.57 0.44
CA ASN A 201 21.52 -7.44 1.21
C ASN A 201 21.76 -6.01 1.76
N ILE A 202 20.73 -5.15 1.78
CA ILE A 202 20.91 -3.74 2.15
C ILE A 202 21.40 -3.57 3.59
N GLY A 203 20.98 -4.44 4.51
CA GLY A 203 21.38 -4.42 5.92
C GLY A 203 22.83 -4.80 6.20
N THR A 204 23.57 -5.25 5.17
CA THR A 204 25.02 -5.43 5.23
C THR A 204 25.78 -4.19 4.72
N LEU A 205 25.10 -3.36 3.92
CA LEU A 205 25.72 -2.24 3.19
C LEU A 205 25.46 -0.87 3.83
N LEU A 206 24.30 -0.69 4.45
CA LEU A 206 23.91 0.53 5.16
C LEU A 206 23.47 0.20 6.58
N THR A 207 23.74 1.13 7.49
CA THR A 207 23.13 1.14 8.82
C THR A 207 21.66 1.54 8.75
N VAL A 208 20.90 1.25 9.81
CA VAL A 208 19.48 1.63 9.91
C VAL A 208 19.31 3.15 9.73
N ASP A 209 20.16 3.96 10.35
CA ASP A 209 20.08 5.43 10.24
C ASP A 209 20.38 5.93 8.82
N GLU A 210 21.28 5.27 8.10
CA GLU A 210 21.58 5.60 6.70
C GLU A 210 20.44 5.19 5.76
N ILE A 211 19.80 4.04 6.02
CA ILE A 211 18.60 3.64 5.29
C ILE A 211 17.47 4.65 5.53
N GLN A 212 17.25 5.07 6.77
CA GLN A 212 16.27 6.11 7.11
C GLN A 212 16.59 7.43 6.39
N THR A 213 17.86 7.86 6.41
CA THR A 213 18.32 9.05 5.71
C THR A 213 18.04 8.95 4.21
N LYS A 214 18.28 7.79 3.60
CA LYS A 214 18.00 7.53 2.18
C LYS A 214 16.50 7.56 1.86
N ILE A 215 15.64 7.11 2.76
CA ILE A 215 14.17 7.17 2.58
C ILE A 215 13.69 8.63 2.68
N ALA A 216 14.21 9.39 3.66
CA ALA A 216 13.86 10.80 3.87
C ALA A 216 14.38 11.71 2.75
N ASP A 217 15.61 11.47 2.31
CA ASP A 217 16.27 12.16 1.21
C ASP A 217 16.81 11.15 0.18
N PRO A 218 16.04 10.88 -0.89
CA PRO A 218 16.46 10.00 -1.95
C PRO A 218 17.76 10.40 -2.67
N LYS A 219 18.23 11.64 -2.55
CA LYS A 219 19.48 12.08 -3.20
C LYS A 219 20.72 11.78 -2.36
N SER A 220 20.59 11.56 -1.06
CA SER A 220 21.71 11.31 -0.13
C SER A 220 22.62 10.11 -0.48
N PHE A 221 22.07 9.04 -1.08
CA PHE A 221 22.87 7.93 -1.59
C PHE A 221 22.46 7.56 -3.01
N MET A 222 23.43 7.15 -3.82
CA MET A 222 23.24 6.62 -5.17
C MET A 222 23.64 5.15 -5.19
N ALA A 223 22.82 4.28 -5.74
CA ALA A 223 23.20 2.88 -5.95
C ALA A 223 24.10 2.78 -7.20
N GLU A 224 25.20 2.03 -7.10
CA GLU A 224 26.10 1.73 -8.23
C GLU A 224 25.31 1.12 -9.40
N GLY A 225 25.47 1.65 -10.62
CA GLY A 225 24.75 1.19 -11.81
C GLY A 225 23.34 1.75 -11.98
N TYR A 226 22.90 2.66 -11.10
CA TYR A 226 21.61 3.37 -11.17
C TYR A 226 21.80 4.89 -11.32
N GLU A 227 22.89 5.34 -11.94
CA GLU A 227 23.25 6.76 -12.04
C GLU A 227 22.17 7.56 -12.77
N LYS A 228 21.61 7.02 -13.84
CA LYS A 228 20.58 7.69 -14.67
C LYS A 228 19.27 7.84 -13.91
N GLU A 229 18.84 6.79 -13.22
CA GLU A 229 17.63 6.74 -12.42
C GLU A 229 17.75 7.67 -11.21
N TRP A 230 18.92 7.67 -10.56
CA TRP A 230 19.22 8.59 -9.47
C TRP A 230 19.21 10.04 -9.95
N GLN A 231 19.85 10.38 -11.07
CA GLN A 231 19.85 11.73 -11.63
C GLN A 231 18.42 12.21 -11.94
N LYS A 232 17.61 11.36 -12.56
CA LYS A 232 16.20 11.62 -12.88
C LYS A 232 15.28 11.72 -11.66
N GLY A 233 15.74 11.32 -10.47
CA GLY A 233 14.93 11.38 -9.25
C GLY A 233 13.77 10.38 -9.28
N ILE A 234 14.01 9.17 -9.79
CA ILE A 234 12.97 8.13 -9.89
C ILE A 234 12.41 7.71 -8.53
N MET A 235 13.23 7.74 -7.47
CA MET A 235 12.78 7.51 -6.11
C MET A 235 12.08 8.78 -5.57
N PRO A 236 10.79 8.71 -5.19
CA PRO A 236 10.02 9.87 -4.74
C PRO A 236 10.59 10.53 -3.48
N ASN A 237 10.59 11.87 -3.43
CA ASN A 237 11.11 12.67 -2.31
C ASN A 237 10.05 13.05 -1.25
N LYS A 238 8.83 12.52 -1.40
CA LYS A 238 7.66 12.86 -0.56
C LYS A 238 7.52 11.99 0.69
N PHE A 239 8.32 10.94 0.86
CA PHE A 239 8.14 9.99 1.97
C PHE A 239 8.34 10.63 3.35
N LYS A 240 9.18 11.66 3.45
CA LYS A 240 9.31 12.47 4.68
C LYS A 240 8.02 13.20 5.09
N ASP A 241 7.14 13.46 4.14
CA ASP A 241 5.87 14.17 4.36
C ASP A 241 4.70 13.18 4.50
N LEU A 242 4.88 11.93 4.04
CA LEU A 242 3.86 10.87 4.06
C LEU A 242 4.03 9.86 5.21
N MET A 243 5.15 9.89 5.93
CA MET A 243 5.49 8.91 6.95
C MET A 243 6.08 9.59 8.18
N ASP A 244 5.58 9.21 9.37
CA ASP A 244 6.14 9.68 10.63
C ASP A 244 7.59 9.20 10.79
N PRO A 245 8.50 9.99 11.39
CA PRO A 245 9.89 9.60 11.58
C PRO A 245 10.09 8.24 12.26
N LYS A 246 9.20 7.82 13.17
CA LYS A 246 9.29 6.51 13.83
C LYS A 246 8.90 5.36 12.90
N GLU A 247 7.96 5.59 12.00
CA GLU A 247 7.56 4.59 11.01
C GLU A 247 8.64 4.42 9.94
N MET A 248 9.30 5.52 9.58
CA MET A 248 10.45 5.49 8.70
C MET A 248 11.63 4.76 9.35
N GLN A 249 11.86 4.98 10.65
CA GLN A 249 12.85 4.24 11.41
C GLN A 249 12.49 2.75 11.50
N ALA A 250 11.21 2.40 11.67
CA ALA A 250 10.74 1.02 11.68
C ALA A 250 10.96 0.33 10.33
N LEU A 251 10.63 1.01 9.21
CA LEU A 251 10.92 0.53 7.86
C LEU A 251 12.42 0.33 7.64
N ALA A 252 13.24 1.28 8.08
CA ALA A 252 14.69 1.17 7.98
C ALA A 252 15.25 0.02 8.84
N ALA A 253 14.73 -0.19 10.05
CA ALA A 253 15.12 -1.28 10.93
C ALA A 253 14.77 -2.64 10.34
N TRP A 254 13.57 -2.76 9.77
CA TRP A 254 13.13 -3.96 9.06
C TRP A 254 13.99 -4.23 7.81
N LEU A 255 14.27 -3.21 6.98
CA LEU A 255 15.20 -3.32 5.85
C LEU A 255 16.62 -3.71 6.29
N GLY A 256 17.05 -3.26 7.46
CA GLY A 256 18.33 -3.62 8.08
C GLY A 256 18.46 -5.11 8.43
N THR A 257 17.36 -5.87 8.45
CA THR A 257 17.38 -7.33 8.67
C THR A 257 17.80 -8.11 7.42
N PHE A 258 17.73 -7.50 6.24
CA PHE A 258 18.03 -8.16 4.97
C PHE A 258 19.53 -8.16 4.69
N LYS A 259 20.16 -9.31 4.93
CA LYS A 259 21.61 -9.52 4.87
C LYS A 259 22.00 -10.69 3.97
N ASN A 260 21.21 -10.96 2.94
CA ASN A 260 21.47 -12.07 2.03
C ASN A 260 22.62 -11.74 1.07
N THR A 261 23.85 -12.06 1.47
CA THR A 261 25.07 -11.81 0.69
C THR A 261 25.16 -12.59 -0.62
N SER A 262 24.27 -13.56 -0.85
CA SER A 262 24.17 -14.27 -2.14
C SER A 262 23.54 -13.40 -3.24
N VAL A 263 22.86 -12.33 -2.87
CA VAL A 263 22.26 -11.37 -3.80
C VAL A 263 23.22 -10.19 -3.99
N ASN A 264 23.49 -9.84 -5.25
CA ASN A 264 24.32 -8.70 -5.59
C ASN A 264 23.52 -7.38 -5.48
N THR A 265 23.18 -6.97 -4.25
CA THR A 265 22.65 -5.64 -3.98
C THR A 265 23.71 -4.59 -4.34
N PRO A 266 23.41 -3.62 -5.23
CA PRO A 266 24.36 -2.60 -5.62
C PRO A 266 24.87 -1.77 -4.44
N LYS A 267 26.14 -1.37 -4.49
CA LYS A 267 26.75 -0.62 -3.39
C LYS A 267 26.20 0.82 -3.33
N PRO A 268 25.84 1.31 -2.14
CA PRO A 268 25.45 2.69 -1.93
C PRO A 268 26.68 3.60 -1.95
N ILE A 269 26.60 4.67 -2.73
CA ILE A 269 27.60 5.72 -2.85
C ILE A 269 26.99 6.98 -2.23
N LYS A 270 27.53 7.42 -1.09
CA LYS A 270 27.08 8.64 -0.43
C LYS A 270 27.32 9.84 -1.35
N LYS A 271 26.30 10.68 -1.49
CA LYS A 271 26.33 11.95 -2.23
C LYS A 271 26.04 13.07 -1.25
N ASN A 272 26.90 14.10 -1.28
CA ASN A 272 26.78 15.28 -0.45
C ASN A 272 25.84 16.31 -1.09
#